data_AF-A0A4R1F8P4-F1
#
_entry.id   AF-A0A4R1F8P4-F1
#
_cell.length_a   1.000
_cell.length_b   1.000
_cell.length_c   1.000
_cell.angle_alpha   90.00
_cell.angle_beta   90.00
_cell.angle_gamma   90.00
#
_symmetry.space_group_name_H-M   'P 1'
#
loop_
_entity.id
_entity.type
_entity.pdbx_description
1 polymer ?
#
loop_
_entity_poly.entity_id
_entity_poly.type
_entity_poly.pdbx_seq_one_letter_code
_entity_poly.pdbx_strand_id
1 'polypeptide(L)'
;MSSVSPIPTSMRPTYTSYGGMVGGMAGRKTSVSFDDETLEILARRANEAGMDRSAFLASLVHRDDMRRRLAVDSATLNAAGYTPDRASALTASLIARSRAS
;
A
#
# COMPACT_ATOMS: atom_id res chain seq x y z
N MET A 1 -33.86 12.98 -31.64
CA MET A 1 -33.00 13.99 -31.00
C MET A 1 -33.42 14.05 -29.54
N SER A 2 -32.71 13.36 -28.66
CA SER A 2 -33.05 13.28 -27.23
C SER A 2 -32.20 14.28 -26.45
N SER A 3 -32.85 15.26 -25.84
CA SER A 3 -32.22 16.31 -25.03
C SER A 3 -31.70 15.73 -23.72
N VAL A 4 -30.38 15.78 -23.52
CA VAL A 4 -29.76 15.51 -22.22
C VAL A 4 -29.78 16.80 -21.42
N SER A 5 -30.62 16.85 -20.39
CA SER A 5 -30.69 17.99 -19.46
C SER A 5 -29.38 18.09 -18.64
N PRO A 6 -28.77 19.28 -18.50
CA PRO A 6 -27.59 19.45 -17.69
C PRO A 6 -27.92 19.36 -16.19
N ILE A 7 -27.05 18.70 -15.43
CA ILE A 7 -27.14 18.54 -13.98
C ILE A 7 -26.98 19.91 -13.30
N PRO A 8 -27.85 20.28 -12.33
CA PRO A 8 -27.77 21.56 -11.63
C PRO A 8 -26.47 21.70 -10.83
N THR A 9 -25.82 22.86 -10.99
CA THR A 9 -24.48 23.19 -10.48
C THR A 9 -24.38 23.26 -8.94
N SER A 10 -25.48 23.13 -8.19
CA SER A 10 -25.49 23.34 -6.73
C SER A 10 -25.04 22.16 -5.88
N MET A 11 -24.59 21.05 -6.48
CA MET A 11 -24.03 19.88 -5.80
C MET A 11 -22.52 19.70 -6.04
N ARG A 12 -21.80 20.75 -6.45
CA ARG A 12 -20.34 20.68 -6.54
C ARG A 12 -19.73 20.91 -5.15
N PRO A 13 -18.94 19.98 -4.60
CA PRO A 13 -18.18 20.24 -3.38
C PRO A 13 -17.22 21.41 -3.63
N THR A 14 -17.35 22.46 -2.84
CA THR A 14 -16.43 23.59 -2.83
C THR A 14 -15.10 23.14 -2.23
N TYR A 15 -14.10 22.90 -3.07
CA TYR A 15 -12.73 22.71 -2.62
C TYR A 15 -12.14 24.09 -2.33
N THR A 16 -12.25 24.55 -1.08
CA THR A 16 -11.52 25.74 -0.62
C THR A 16 -10.03 25.39 -0.57
N SER A 17 -9.34 25.70 -1.67
CA SER A 17 -7.88 25.70 -1.71
C SER A 17 -7.37 26.88 -0.88
N TYR A 18 -6.91 26.58 0.34
CA TYR A 18 -6.05 27.51 1.06
C TYR A 18 -4.66 27.46 0.43
N GLY A 19 -4.40 28.39 -0.49
CA GLY A 19 -3.06 28.73 -0.91
C GLY A 19 -2.33 29.43 0.24
N GLY A 20 -1.30 28.77 0.78
CA GLY A 20 -0.48 29.34 1.83
C GLY A 20 0.77 28.52 2.13
N MET A 21 1.90 29.06 1.67
CA MET A 21 3.26 28.89 2.22
C MET A 21 4.09 27.67 1.77
N VAL A 22 4.99 27.97 0.81
CA VAL A 22 6.41 27.58 0.76
C VAL A 22 6.95 26.94 2.05
N GLY A 23 7.47 25.70 1.94
CA GLY A 23 8.34 25.11 2.95
C GLY A 23 8.24 23.59 3.09
N GLY A 24 9.09 22.87 2.35
CA GLY A 24 9.45 21.48 2.65
C GLY A 24 8.71 20.41 1.85
N MET A 25 9.47 19.62 1.08
CA MET A 25 9.07 18.27 0.65
C MET A 25 9.03 17.33 1.87
N ALA A 26 8.24 17.66 2.90
CA ALA A 26 7.88 16.73 3.94
C ALA A 26 6.72 15.90 3.38
N GLY A 27 6.89 14.57 3.34
CA GLY A 27 5.93 13.65 2.73
C GLY A 27 4.48 13.94 3.13
N ARG A 28 3.55 13.69 2.21
CA ARG A 28 2.10 13.88 2.41
C ARG A 28 1.70 13.24 3.74
N LYS A 29 1.37 14.08 4.74
CA LYS A 29 0.93 13.61 6.05
C LYS A 29 -0.53 13.20 5.94
N THR A 30 -0.77 11.91 5.76
CA THR A 30 -2.11 11.31 5.81
C THR A 30 -2.45 10.97 7.26
N SER A 31 -3.49 11.58 7.81
CA SER A 31 -4.03 11.21 9.13
C SER A 31 -4.98 10.03 9.00
N VAL A 32 -4.80 9.01 9.83
CA VAL A 32 -5.67 7.82 9.90
C VAL A 32 -6.05 7.59 11.36
N SER A 33 -7.33 7.41 11.63
CA SER A 33 -7.86 7.06 12.96
C SER A 33 -8.09 5.55 13.07
N PHE A 34 -7.71 4.98 14.20
CA PHE A 34 -7.96 3.59 14.56
C PHE A 34 -8.73 3.55 15.89
N ASP A 35 -9.47 2.48 16.13
CA ASP A 35 -10.03 2.17 17.44
C ASP A 35 -8.93 1.89 18.48
N ASP A 36 -9.29 2.03 19.75
CA ASP A 36 -8.34 1.93 20.86
C ASP A 36 -7.70 0.54 20.97
N GLU A 37 -8.45 -0.53 20.71
CA GLU A 37 -7.93 -1.90 20.70
C GLU A 37 -6.84 -2.07 19.62
N THR A 38 -7.08 -1.58 18.42
CA THR A 38 -6.10 -1.60 17.33
C THR A 38 -4.86 -0.78 17.68
N LEU A 39 -5.02 0.37 18.35
CA LEU A 39 -3.90 1.18 18.81
C LEU A 39 -3.06 0.47 19.88
N GLU A 40 -3.68 -0.25 20.80
CA GLU A 40 -2.98 -1.05 21.82
C GLU A 40 -2.18 -2.19 21.19
N ILE A 41 -2.79 -2.92 20.25
CA ILE A 41 -2.10 -3.99 19.50
C ILE A 41 -0.92 -3.40 18.73
N LEU A 42 -1.11 -2.29 18.03
CA LEU A 42 -0.06 -1.61 17.27
C LEU A 42 1.08 -1.16 18.18
N ALA A 43 0.76 -0.58 19.35
CA ALA A 43 1.74 -0.15 20.33
C ALA A 43 2.55 -1.32 20.90
N ARG A 44 1.87 -2.41 21.27
CA ARG A 44 2.53 -3.62 21.77
C ARG A 44 3.48 -4.21 20.73
N ARG A 45 3.02 -4.36 19.49
CA ARG A 45 3.83 -4.90 18.38
C ARG A 45 5.00 -4.00 18.01
N ALA A 46 4.81 -2.68 18.03
CA ALA A 46 5.89 -1.72 17.81
C ALA A 46 6.96 -1.85 18.91
N ASN A 47 6.53 -2.00 20.17
CA ASN A 47 7.44 -2.21 21.30
C ASN A 47 8.18 -3.56 21.21
N GLU A 48 7.50 -4.65 20.83
CA GLU A 48 8.13 -5.96 20.55
C GLU A 48 9.20 -5.86 19.44
N ALA A 49 8.98 -4.99 18.45
CA ALA A 49 9.90 -4.73 17.36
C ALA A 49 10.99 -3.69 17.69
N GLY A 50 10.94 -3.06 18.86
CA GLY A 50 11.85 -1.97 19.24
C GLY A 50 11.72 -0.72 18.35
N MET A 51 10.54 -0.49 17.77
CA MET A 51 10.27 0.58 16.82
C MET A 51 9.28 1.61 17.37
N ASP A 52 9.37 2.84 16.89
CA ASP A 52 8.29 3.82 17.09
C ASP A 52 6.99 3.35 16.40
N ARG A 53 5.84 3.70 16.98
CA ARG A 53 4.52 3.29 16.49
C ARG A 53 4.28 3.72 15.04
N SER A 54 4.69 4.94 14.69
CA SER A 54 4.52 5.47 13.32
C SER A 54 5.44 4.78 12.31
N ALA A 55 6.67 4.49 12.72
CA ALA A 55 7.64 3.74 11.91
C ALA A 55 7.17 2.29 11.69
N PHE A 56 6.65 1.66 12.74
CA PHE A 56 6.08 0.32 12.66
C PHE A 56 4.87 0.28 11.73
N LEU A 57 3.95 1.25 11.84
CA LEU A 57 2.81 1.37 10.91
C LEU A 57 3.26 1.56 9.46
N ALA A 58 4.25 2.42 9.22
CA ALA A 58 4.81 2.63 7.88
C ALA A 58 5.42 1.33 7.32
N SER A 59 6.08 0.53 8.15
CA SER A 59 6.63 -0.77 7.75
C SER A 59 5.54 -1.77 7.37
N LEU A 60 4.40 -1.77 8.09
CA LEU A 60 3.26 -2.64 7.80
C LEU A 60 2.62 -2.25 6.46
N VAL A 61 2.41 -0.95 6.24
CA VAL A 61 1.85 -0.43 4.98
C VAL A 61 2.77 -0.76 3.80
N HIS A 62 4.08 -0.59 3.97
CA HIS A 62 5.06 -0.94 2.93
C HIS A 62 5.06 -2.44 2.61
N ARG A 63 5.01 -3.30 3.65
CA ARG A 63 4.91 -4.75 3.47
C ARG A 63 3.61 -5.14 2.73
N ASP A 64 2.49 -4.52 3.06
CA ASP A 64 1.21 -4.80 2.40
C ASP A 64 1.22 -4.35 0.92
N ASP A 65 1.78 -3.17 0.63
CA ASP A 65 1.95 -2.70 -0.75
C ASP A 65 2.81 -3.66 -1.57
N MET A 66 3.94 -4.11 -1.01
CA MET A 66 4.79 -5.11 -1.64
C MET A 66 4.06 -6.43 -1.86
N ARG A 67 3.26 -6.88 -0.90
CA ARG A 67 2.44 -8.11 -1.03
C ARG A 67 1.41 -7.96 -2.15
N ARG A 68 0.74 -6.81 -2.28
CA ARG A 68 -0.22 -6.55 -3.36
C ARG A 68 0.46 -6.55 -4.72
N ARG A 69 1.64 -5.91 -4.84
CA ARG A 69 2.42 -5.91 -6.08
C ARG A 69 2.80 -7.33 -6.49
N LEU A 70 3.36 -8.13 -5.57
CA LEU A 70 3.71 -9.52 -5.84
C LEU A 70 2.50 -10.37 -6.26
N ALA A 71 1.33 -10.14 -5.66
CA ALA A 71 0.11 -10.83 -6.04
C ALA A 71 -0.35 -10.44 -7.47
N VAL A 72 -0.25 -9.17 -7.83
CA VAL A 72 -0.53 -8.68 -9.19
C VAL A 72 0.47 -9.25 -10.19
N ASP A 73 1.77 -9.24 -9.87
CA ASP A 73 2.81 -9.79 -10.73
C ASP A 73 2.61 -11.30 -10.93
N SER A 74 2.29 -12.03 -9.85
CA SER A 74 1.97 -13.46 -9.94
C SER A 74 0.71 -13.72 -10.77
N ALA A 75 -0.36 -12.93 -10.61
CA ALA A 75 -1.55 -13.03 -11.45
C ALA A 75 -1.24 -12.73 -12.92
N THR A 76 -0.37 -11.75 -13.19
CA THR A 76 0.09 -11.39 -14.54
C THR A 76 0.89 -12.53 -15.16
N LEU A 77 1.81 -13.14 -14.41
CA LEU A 77 2.59 -14.31 -14.86
C LEU A 77 1.67 -15.51 -15.15
N ASN A 78 0.71 -15.78 -14.28
CA ASN A 78 -0.30 -16.82 -14.50
C ASN A 78 -1.16 -16.56 -15.74
N ALA A 79 -1.61 -15.32 -15.93
CA ALA A 79 -2.41 -14.91 -17.10
C ALA A 79 -1.60 -14.95 -18.41
N ALA A 80 -0.29 -14.71 -18.35
CA ALA A 80 0.63 -14.87 -19.46
C ALA A 80 0.99 -16.34 -19.76
N GLY A 81 0.38 -17.31 -19.06
CA GLY A 81 0.63 -18.73 -19.23
C GLY A 81 1.89 -19.25 -18.54
N TYR A 82 2.57 -18.41 -17.74
CA TYR A 82 3.67 -18.82 -16.87
C TYR A 82 3.08 -19.49 -15.63
N THR A 83 3.04 -20.82 -15.62
CA THR A 83 2.49 -21.58 -14.50
C THR A 83 3.37 -21.44 -13.24
N PRO A 84 2.77 -21.35 -12.04
CA PRO A 84 3.49 -21.18 -10.78
C PRO A 84 4.50 -22.29 -10.50
N ASP A 85 4.28 -23.47 -11.09
CA ASP A 85 5.13 -24.66 -10.97
C ASP A 85 6.54 -24.39 -11.52
N ARG A 86 6.65 -23.69 -12.64
CA ARG A 86 7.96 -23.30 -13.21
C ARG A 86 8.64 -22.17 -12.45
N ALA A 87 7.87 -21.20 -11.95
CA ALA A 87 8.41 -20.10 -11.15
C ALA A 87 8.89 -20.58 -9.77
N SER A 88 8.18 -21.53 -9.16
CA SER A 88 8.56 -22.18 -7.90
C SER A 88 9.81 -23.05 -8.07
N ALA A 89 9.92 -23.79 -9.17
CA ALA A 89 11.12 -24.56 -9.50
C ALA A 89 12.35 -23.67 -9.72
N LEU A 90 12.20 -22.52 -10.39
CA LEU A 90 13.28 -21.54 -10.58
C LEU A 90 13.69 -20.86 -9.27
N THR A 91 12.73 -20.51 -8.43
CA THR A 91 13.01 -19.89 -7.12
C THR A 91 13.69 -20.90 -6.18
N ALA A 92 13.21 -22.14 -6.15
CA ALA A 92 13.82 -23.21 -5.36
C ALA A 92 15.25 -23.53 -5.80
N SER A 93 15.52 -23.53 -7.11
CA SER A 93 16.87 -23.75 -7.64
C SER A 93 17.82 -22.58 -7.38
N LEU A 94 17.33 -21.34 -7.38
CA LEU A 94 18.12 -20.17 -6.99
C LEU A 94 18.46 -20.17 -5.49
N ILE A 95 17.50 -20.51 -4.63
CA ILE A 95 17.72 -20.63 -3.17
C ILE A 95 18.66 -21.80 -2.85
N ALA A 96 18.55 -22.92 -3.56
CA ALA A 96 19.46 -24.04 -3.40
C ALA A 96 20.90 -23.68 -3.81
N ARG A 97 21.05 -22.93 -4.91
CA ARG A 97 22.36 -22.45 -5.38
C ARG A 97 23.00 -21.47 -4.41
N SER A 98 22.23 -20.57 -3.79
CA SER A 98 22.77 -19.61 -2.81
C SER A 98 23.17 -20.25 -1.47
N ARG A 99 22.74 -21.49 -1.20
CA ARG A 99 23.09 -22.25 0.01
C ARG A 99 24.25 -23.21 -0.21
N ALA A 100 24.64 -23.44 -1.47
CA ALA A 100 25.76 -24.30 -1.85
C ALA A 100 27.08 -23.52 -2.03
N SER A 101 27.05 -22.20 -1.87
CA SER A 101 28.21 -21.30 -1.75
C SER A 101 28.44 -20.92 -0.30
#